data_AF-A0A1B9Y044-F1
#
_entry.id   AF-A0A1B9Y044-F1
#
_cell.length_a   1.000
_cell.length_b   1.000
_cell.length_c   1.000
_cell.angle_alpha   90.00
_cell.angle_beta   90.00
_cell.angle_gamma   90.00
#
_symmetry.space_group_name_H-M   'P 1'
#
loop_
_entity.id
_entity.type
_entity.pdbx_description
1 polymer ?
#
loop_
_entity_poly.entity_id
_entity_poly.type
_entity_poly.pdbx_seq_one_letter_code
_entity_poly.pdbx_strand_id
1 'polypeptide(L)'
;MGVYPLEKAKEIAREQELDLVEISPKAVPPVCKVIDYKKFLYEQKKRDKALKSKATKVTVKEIRFGPQTDEHDYEFKKKHAIKFLQDGAKLKAFVFFKGRSIVFKEQGQILLLKLAQELEDYGKVEQMPKLEGKRMIMFIAPKKSK
;
A
#
# COMPACT_ATOMS: atom_id res chain seq x y z
N MET A 1 35.74 16.74 -13.85
CA MET A 1 34.59 17.40 -14.52
C MET A 1 34.48 18.82 -13.98
N GLY A 2 34.31 19.81 -14.86
CA GLY A 2 34.24 21.22 -14.51
C GLY A 2 33.09 21.92 -15.24
N VAL A 3 33.04 23.25 -15.14
CA VAL A 3 32.07 24.08 -15.87
C VAL A 3 32.60 24.32 -17.28
N TYR A 4 31.80 24.01 -18.29
CA TYR A 4 32.15 24.20 -19.70
C TYR A 4 31.13 25.10 -20.39
N PRO A 5 31.54 25.87 -21.41
CA PRO A 5 30.61 26.50 -22.35
C PRO A 5 29.76 25.45 -23.07
N LEU A 6 28.53 25.82 -23.43
CA LEU A 6 27.56 24.93 -24.09
C LEU A 6 28.12 24.30 -25.38
N GLU A 7 28.82 25.08 -26.20
CA GLU A 7 29.37 24.59 -27.47
C GLU A 7 30.41 23.50 -27.25
N LYS A 8 31.33 23.70 -26.30
CA LYS A 8 32.32 22.70 -25.93
C LYS A 8 31.68 21.43 -25.37
N ALA A 9 30.61 21.57 -24.58
CA ALA A 9 29.86 20.41 -24.08
C ALA A 9 29.16 19.62 -25.20
N LYS A 10 28.64 20.32 -26.24
CA LYS A 10 28.04 19.68 -27.43
C LYS A 10 29.08 18.98 -28.30
N GLU A 11 30.26 19.56 -28.45
CA GLU A 11 31.39 18.95 -29.18
C GLU A 11 31.82 17.64 -28.51
N ILE A 12 32.06 17.66 -27.20
CA ILE A 12 32.43 16.47 -26.40
C ILE A 12 31.39 15.35 -26.55
N ALA A 13 30.11 15.69 -26.61
CA ALA A 13 29.04 14.71 -26.81
C ALA A 13 29.07 14.11 -28.23
N ARG A 14 29.29 14.93 -29.26
CA ARG A 14 29.42 14.49 -30.65
C ARG A 14 30.66 13.62 -30.88
N GLU A 15 31.80 13.99 -30.31
CA GLU A 15 33.04 13.18 -30.39
C GLU A 15 32.86 11.78 -29.80
N GLN A 16 32.00 11.65 -28.80
CA GLN A 16 31.68 10.38 -28.16
C GLN A 16 30.46 9.67 -28.78
N GLU A 17 29.83 10.26 -29.81
CA GLU A 17 28.58 9.77 -30.41
C GLU A 17 27.44 9.58 -29.40
N LEU A 18 27.39 10.44 -28.38
CA LEU A 18 26.41 10.45 -27.29
C LEU A 18 25.57 11.73 -27.29
N ASP A 19 24.56 11.78 -26.44
CA ASP A 19 23.71 12.96 -26.24
C ASP A 19 24.19 13.79 -25.05
N LEU A 20 24.18 15.12 -25.19
CA LEU A 20 24.29 16.02 -24.06
C LEU A 20 22.91 16.18 -23.40
N VAL A 21 22.69 15.52 -22.27
CA VAL A 21 21.41 15.52 -21.56
C VAL A 21 21.48 16.40 -20.33
N GLU A 22 20.57 17.36 -20.21
CA GLU A 22 20.45 18.19 -19.00
C GLU A 22 19.74 17.40 -17.89
N ILE A 23 20.43 17.16 -16.77
CA ILE A 23 19.92 16.35 -15.64
C ILE A 23 19.38 17.23 -14.52
N SER A 24 19.91 18.44 -14.34
CA SER A 24 19.44 19.37 -13.31
C SER A 24 19.39 20.80 -13.86
N PRO A 25 18.26 21.19 -14.47
CA PRO A 25 18.04 22.55 -14.98
C PRO A 25 18.07 23.63 -13.89
N LYS A 26 17.78 23.26 -12.64
CA LYS A 26 17.65 24.21 -11.51
C LYS A 26 18.98 24.56 -10.84
N ALA A 27 20.07 23.90 -11.21
CA ALA A 27 21.39 24.22 -10.67
C ALA A 27 21.99 25.44 -11.41
N VAL A 28 22.85 26.22 -10.73
CA VAL A 28 23.59 27.32 -11.34
C VAL A 28 25.08 27.06 -11.19
N PRO A 29 25.81 26.73 -12.27
CA PRO A 29 25.34 26.47 -13.64
C PRO A 29 24.54 25.14 -13.77
N PRO A 30 23.71 24.97 -14.83
CA PRO A 30 22.94 23.75 -15.04
C PRO A 30 23.86 22.53 -15.20
N VAL A 31 23.42 21.39 -14.64
CA VAL A 31 24.20 20.15 -14.68
C VAL A 31 23.75 19.29 -15.85
N CYS A 32 24.64 19.16 -16.84
CA CYS A 32 24.47 18.29 -18.00
C CYS A 32 25.35 17.04 -17.89
N LYS A 33 24.92 15.95 -18.52
CA LYS A 33 25.64 14.68 -18.57
C LYS A 33 25.67 14.18 -20.01
N VAL A 34 26.84 13.73 -20.46
CA VAL A 34 27.01 13.08 -21.76
C VAL A 34 26.65 11.60 -21.60
N ILE A 35 25.51 11.19 -22.17
CA ILE A 35 24.96 9.83 -22.08
C ILE A 35 24.14 9.49 -23.32
N ASP A 36 23.92 8.20 -23.58
CA ASP A 36 22.92 7.77 -24.55
C ASP A 36 21.52 7.96 -23.93
N TYR A 37 20.74 8.89 -24.48
CA TYR A 37 19.45 9.25 -23.92
C TYR A 37 18.44 8.08 -23.98
N LYS A 38 18.46 7.28 -25.05
CA LYS A 38 17.53 6.15 -25.22
C LYS A 38 17.84 5.04 -24.23
N LYS A 39 19.13 4.71 -24.04
CA LYS A 39 19.60 3.73 -23.05
C LYS A 39 19.26 4.19 -21.64
N PHE A 40 19.49 5.46 -21.32
CA PHE A 40 19.13 6.03 -20.02
C PHE A 40 17.62 5.91 -19.72
N LEU A 41 16.75 6.26 -20.68
CA LEU A 41 15.30 6.11 -20.54
C LEU A 41 14.89 4.65 -20.31
N TYR A 42 15.54 3.70 -21.02
CA TYR A 42 15.28 2.28 -20.83
C TYR A 42 15.68 1.81 -19.43
N GLU A 43 16.88 2.17 -18.96
CA GLU A 43 17.35 1.83 -17.62
C GLU A 43 16.50 2.47 -16.52
N GLN A 44 16.06 3.71 -16.71
CA GLN A 44 15.16 4.40 -15.78
C GLN A 44 13.81 3.70 -15.71
N LYS A 45 13.21 3.33 -16.85
CA LYS A 45 11.96 2.55 -16.88
C LYS A 45 12.13 1.17 -16.22
N LYS A 46 13.25 0.49 -16.46
CA LYS A 46 13.57 -0.82 -15.85
C LYS A 46 13.70 -0.69 -14.33
N ARG A 47 14.40 0.36 -13.85
CA ARG A 47 14.54 0.67 -12.42
C ARG A 47 13.21 1.01 -11.78
N ASP A 48 12.41 1.86 -12.41
CA ASP A 48 11.08 2.25 -11.91
C ASP A 48 10.14 1.05 -11.83
N LYS A 49 10.15 0.18 -12.85
CA LYS A 49 9.40 -1.08 -12.83
C LYS A 49 9.87 -2.02 -11.72
N ALA A 50 11.19 -2.15 -11.52
CA ALA A 50 11.75 -2.95 -10.43
C ALA A 50 11.41 -2.38 -9.04
N LEU A 51 11.39 -1.06 -8.88
CA LEU A 51 10.98 -0.40 -7.65
C LEU A 51 9.48 -0.61 -7.38
N LYS A 52 8.64 -0.42 -8.40
CA LYS A 52 7.19 -0.68 -8.32
C LYS A 52 6.87 -2.15 -8.02
N SER A 53 7.62 -3.09 -8.59
CA SER A 53 7.42 -4.52 -8.30
C SER A 53 7.94 -4.93 -6.91
N LYS A 54 8.94 -4.22 -6.37
CA LYS A 54 9.45 -4.43 -5.01
C LYS A 54 8.61 -3.74 -3.94
N ALA A 55 7.81 -2.75 -4.29
CA ALA A 55 6.86 -2.14 -3.37
C ALA A 55 5.81 -3.19 -2.98
N THR A 56 5.88 -3.71 -1.75
CA THR A 56 4.89 -4.62 -1.19
C THR A 56 3.53 -3.93 -1.22
N LYS A 57 2.68 -4.31 -2.18
CA LYS A 57 1.33 -3.77 -2.30
C LYS A 57 0.53 -4.28 -1.10
N VAL A 58 0.40 -3.43 -0.08
CA VAL A 58 -0.43 -3.72 1.10
C VAL A 58 -1.85 -3.93 0.60
N THR A 59 -2.26 -5.19 0.53
CA THR A 59 -3.59 -5.57 0.06
C THR A 59 -4.56 -5.45 1.22
N VAL A 60 -5.71 -4.83 0.99
CA VAL A 60 -6.80 -4.78 1.98
C VAL A 60 -7.78 -5.89 1.64
N LYS A 61 -8.02 -6.80 2.60
CA LYS A 61 -9.03 -7.85 2.51
C LYS A 61 -10.18 -7.51 3.43
N GLU A 62 -11.40 -7.70 2.94
CA GLU A 62 -12.61 -7.34 3.68
C GLU A 62 -13.34 -8.60 4.17
N ILE A 63 -13.84 -8.56 5.41
CA ILE A 63 -14.70 -9.61 5.97
C ILE A 63 -15.98 -8.96 6.48
N ARG A 64 -17.10 -9.52 6.04
CA ARG A 64 -18.44 -9.05 6.37
C ARG A 64 -19.11 -9.96 7.39
N PHE A 65 -19.61 -9.36 8.46
CA PHE A 65 -20.45 -9.99 9.47
C PHE A 65 -21.90 -9.51 9.36
N GLY A 66 -22.83 -10.35 9.79
CA GLY A 66 -24.21 -9.97 10.06
C GLY A 66 -24.38 -9.60 11.54
N PRO A 67 -25.44 -8.86 11.90
CA PRO A 67 -25.76 -8.58 13.30
C PRO A 67 -26.13 -9.86 14.08
N GLN A 68 -26.56 -10.92 13.38
CA GLN A 68 -26.93 -12.22 13.94
C GLN A 68 -26.06 -13.32 13.33
N THR A 69 -24.74 -13.12 13.28
CA THR A 69 -23.81 -14.16 12.81
C THR A 69 -23.81 -15.33 13.79
N ASP A 70 -24.08 -16.54 13.29
CA ASP A 70 -23.97 -17.80 14.04
C ASP A 70 -22.51 -18.16 14.33
N GLU A 71 -22.29 -19.00 15.36
CA GLU A 71 -20.95 -19.40 15.81
C GLU A 71 -20.13 -20.08 14.71
N HIS A 72 -20.76 -20.94 13.90
CA HIS A 72 -20.07 -21.61 12.79
C HIS A 72 -19.60 -20.63 11.70
N ASP A 73 -20.43 -19.64 11.33
CA ASP A 73 -20.08 -18.59 10.37
C ASP A 73 -18.98 -17.68 10.93
N TYR A 74 -19.03 -17.39 12.23
CA TYR A 74 -17.99 -16.64 12.93
C TYR A 74 -16.64 -17.35 12.86
N GLU A 75 -16.58 -18.63 13.23
CA GLU A 75 -15.33 -19.40 13.24
C GLU A 75 -14.71 -19.53 11.84
N PHE A 76 -15.55 -19.71 10.81
CA PHE A 76 -15.09 -19.72 9.43
C PHE A 76 -14.45 -18.38 9.03
N LYS A 77 -15.11 -17.27 9.33
CA LYS A 77 -14.59 -15.91 9.06
C LYS A 77 -13.34 -15.59 9.87
N LYS A 78 -13.25 -16.06 11.12
CA LYS A 78 -12.06 -15.93 11.96
C LYS A 78 -10.85 -16.62 11.31
N LYS A 79 -11.00 -17.86 10.83
CA LYS A 79 -9.93 -18.56 10.12
C LYS A 79 -9.46 -17.80 8.87
N HIS A 80 -10.39 -17.22 8.12
CA HIS A 80 -10.05 -16.37 6.98
C HIS A 80 -9.33 -15.09 7.39
N ALA A 81 -9.76 -14.45 8.48
CA ALA A 81 -9.12 -13.27 9.04
C ALA A 81 -7.66 -13.53 9.43
N ILE A 82 -7.40 -14.65 10.12
CA ILE A 82 -6.06 -15.11 10.48
C ILE A 82 -5.22 -15.29 9.22
N LYS A 83 -5.73 -16.01 8.22
CA LYS A 83 -5.02 -16.25 6.95
C LYS A 83 -4.67 -14.94 6.24
N PHE A 84 -5.56 -13.95 6.22
CA PHE A 84 -5.28 -12.65 5.61
C PHE A 84 -4.19 -11.88 6.36
N LEU A 85 -4.21 -11.90 7.70
CA LEU A 85 -3.18 -11.24 8.49
C LEU A 85 -1.82 -11.93 8.35
N GLN A 86 -1.79 -13.26 8.28
CA GLN A 86 -0.57 -14.03 8.03
C GLN A 86 0.02 -13.79 6.63
N ASP A 87 -0.82 -13.56 5.63
CA ASP A 87 -0.41 -13.19 4.26
C ASP A 87 0.13 -11.75 4.16
N GLY A 88 0.12 -11.00 5.27
CA GLY A 88 0.56 -9.60 5.30
C GLY A 88 -0.47 -8.63 4.72
N ALA A 89 -1.72 -9.06 4.57
CA ALA A 89 -2.82 -8.20 4.15
C ALA A 89 -3.42 -7.45 5.35
N LYS A 90 -3.86 -6.21 5.12
CA LYS A 90 -4.67 -5.46 6.08
C LYS A 90 -6.09 -6.02 6.06
N LEU A 91 -6.67 -6.23 7.23
CA LEU A 91 -8.03 -6.72 7.38
C LEU A 91 -8.98 -5.55 7.68
N LYS A 92 -10.05 -5.46 6.89
CA LYS A 92 -11.20 -4.59 7.16
C LYS A 92 -12.40 -5.45 7.52
N ALA A 93 -12.65 -5.59 8.81
CA ALA A 93 -13.81 -6.31 9.33
C ALA A 93 -14.98 -5.33 9.47
N PHE A 94 -16.18 -5.72 9.03
CA PHE A 94 -17.36 -4.87 9.22
C PHE A 94 -18.64 -5.65 9.44
N VAL A 95 -19.53 -5.10 10.26
CA VAL A 95 -20.90 -5.56 10.44
C VAL A 95 -21.83 -4.72 9.57
N PHE A 96 -22.69 -5.36 8.78
CA PHE A 96 -23.66 -4.67 7.94
C PHE A 96 -25.06 -4.71 8.57
N PHE A 97 -25.61 -3.55 8.90
CA PHE A 97 -26.96 -3.43 9.45
C PHE A 97 -27.96 -3.12 8.32
N LYS A 98 -28.85 -4.07 8.03
CA LYS A 98 -29.94 -3.91 7.06
C LYS A 98 -31.23 -3.42 7.75
N GLY A 99 -31.80 -2.30 7.29
CA GLY A 99 -33.08 -1.78 7.81
C GLY A 99 -33.02 -1.40 9.29
N ARG A 100 -33.96 -1.91 10.10
CA ARG A 100 -34.06 -1.64 11.54
C ARG A 100 -33.03 -2.37 12.40
N SER A 101 -32.17 -3.20 11.83
CA SER A 101 -31.14 -3.95 12.57
C SER A 101 -30.04 -3.07 13.18
N ILE A 102 -30.05 -1.76 12.95
CA ILE A 102 -29.18 -0.80 13.66
C ILE A 102 -29.36 -0.83 15.19
N VAL A 103 -30.50 -1.34 15.68
CA VAL A 103 -30.72 -1.58 17.12
C VAL A 103 -29.70 -2.57 17.70
N PHE A 104 -29.15 -3.46 16.88
CA PHE A 104 -28.12 -4.43 17.27
C PHE A 104 -26.69 -3.89 17.13
N LYS A 105 -26.52 -2.56 17.08
CA LYS A 105 -25.19 -1.91 17.00
C LYS A 105 -24.25 -2.35 18.11
N GLU A 106 -24.76 -2.55 19.33
CA GLU A 106 -23.98 -2.98 20.49
C GLU A 106 -23.49 -4.42 20.32
N GLN A 107 -24.34 -5.32 19.84
CA GLN A 107 -23.96 -6.69 19.52
C GLN A 107 -22.90 -6.74 18.42
N GLY A 108 -23.06 -5.93 17.37
CA GLY A 108 -22.05 -5.80 16.32
C GLY A 108 -20.71 -5.28 16.82
N GLN A 109 -20.73 -4.33 17.77
CA GLN A 109 -19.52 -3.82 18.41
C GLN A 109 -18.83 -4.89 19.23
N ILE A 110 -19.57 -5.62 20.07
CA ILE A 110 -19.04 -6.73 20.88
C ILE A 110 -18.43 -7.80 19.97
N LEU A 111 -19.09 -8.15 18.87
CA LEU A 111 -18.57 -9.13 17.91
C LEU A 111 -17.22 -8.70 17.32
N LEU A 112 -17.09 -7.44 16.89
CA LEU A 112 -15.84 -6.94 16.33
C LEU A 112 -14.74 -6.84 17.40
N LEU A 113 -15.07 -6.45 18.63
CA LEU A 113 -14.13 -6.42 19.74
C LEU A 113 -13.66 -7.83 20.12
N LYS A 114 -14.56 -8.82 20.15
CA LYS A 114 -14.21 -10.23 20.36
C LYS A 114 -13.25 -10.71 19.27
N LEU A 115 -13.55 -10.40 18.01
CA LEU A 115 -12.68 -10.74 16.88
C LEU A 115 -11.31 -10.06 17.01
N ALA A 116 -11.25 -8.80 17.44
CA ALA A 116 -9.98 -8.12 17.65
C ALA A 116 -9.12 -8.77 18.75
N GLN A 117 -9.75 -9.20 19.84
CA GLN A 117 -9.07 -9.89 20.94
C GLN A 117 -8.52 -11.25 20.48
N GLU A 118 -9.32 -12.04 19.77
CA GLU A 118 -8.87 -13.34 19.26
C GLU A 118 -7.82 -13.24 18.14
N LEU A 119 -7.76 -12.10 17.43
CA LEU A 119 -6.76 -11.84 16.40
C LEU A 119 -5.55 -11.05 16.92
N GLU A 120 -5.47 -10.78 18.22
CA GLU A 120 -4.39 -10.00 18.81
C GLU A 120 -3.01 -10.64 18.56
N ASP A 121 -2.91 -11.98 18.53
CA ASP A 121 -1.67 -12.68 18.21
C ASP A 121 -1.18 -12.45 16.77
N TYR A 122 -2.09 -12.26 15.81
CA TYR A 122 -1.77 -12.17 14.38
C TYR A 122 -1.76 -10.73 13.85
N GLY A 123 -2.46 -9.81 14.52
CA GLY A 123 -2.68 -8.46 14.04
C GLY A 123 -2.68 -7.42 15.15
N LYS A 124 -2.58 -6.14 14.76
CA LYS A 124 -2.74 -4.99 15.62
C LYS A 124 -3.93 -4.17 15.14
N VAL A 125 -4.85 -3.87 16.04
CA VAL A 125 -5.99 -2.99 15.75
C VAL A 125 -5.46 -1.59 15.40
N GLU A 126 -5.69 -1.12 14.17
CA GLU A 126 -5.39 0.25 13.75
C GLU A 126 -6.56 1.20 14.05
N GLN A 127 -7.79 0.69 13.92
CA GLN A 127 -9.00 1.48 14.14
C GLN A 127 -10.03 0.62 14.87
N MET A 128 -10.46 1.09 16.04
CA MET A 128 -11.55 0.47 16.81
C MET A 128 -12.88 0.51 16.05
N PRO A 129 -13.84 -0.37 16.38
CA PRO A 129 -15.14 -0.40 15.71
C PRO A 129 -15.83 0.96 15.71
N LYS A 130 -16.07 1.51 14.50
CA LYS A 130 -16.76 2.79 14.32
C LYS A 130 -17.95 2.62 13.38
N LEU A 131 -19.07 3.23 13.73
CA LEU A 131 -20.27 3.24 12.89
C LEU A 131 -20.11 4.29 11.78
N GLU A 132 -20.15 3.83 10.52
CA GLU A 132 -20.19 4.63 9.31
C GLU A 132 -21.45 4.28 8.51
N GLY A 133 -22.49 5.10 8.70
CA GLY A 133 -23.80 4.90 8.08
C GLY A 133 -24.45 3.58 8.52
N LYS A 134 -24.59 2.63 7.58
CA LYS A 134 -25.20 1.30 7.81
C LYS A 134 -24.17 0.21 8.15
N ARG A 135 -22.90 0.58 8.34
CA ARG A 135 -21.82 -0.38 8.60
C ARG A 135 -21.07 0.02 9.85
N MET A 136 -20.72 -0.95 10.69
CA MET A 136 -19.70 -0.73 11.72
C MET A 136 -18.41 -1.38 11.24
N ILE A 137 -17.33 -0.60 11.16
CA ILE A 137 -16.08 -0.98 10.51
C ILE A 137 -14.95 -0.96 11.53
N MET A 138 -14.04 -1.92 11.42
CA MET A 138 -12.82 -2.05 12.19
C MET A 138 -11.66 -2.41 11.26
N PHE A 139 -10.47 -1.87 11.52
CA PHE A 139 -9.26 -2.19 10.76
C PHE A 139 -8.21 -2.84 11.65
N ILE A 140 -7.66 -3.94 11.15
CA ILE A 140 -6.56 -4.68 11.78
C ILE A 140 -5.41 -4.76 10.78
N ALA A 141 -4.25 -4.24 11.17
CA ALA A 141 -3.01 -4.44 10.43
C ALA A 141 -2.38 -5.78 10.80
N PRO A 142 -1.74 -6.47 9.85
CA PRO A 142 -0.97 -7.67 10.17
C PRO A 142 0.20 -7.28 11.07
N LYS A 143 0.46 -8.07 12.11
CA LYS A 143 1.74 -7.95 12.82
C LYS A 143 2.81 -8.38 11.82
N LYS A 144 3.80 -7.52 11.58
CA LYS A 144 4.96 -7.91 10.75
C LYS A 144 5.51 -9.21 11.32
N SER A 145 5.59 -10.26 10.50
CA SER A 145 6.42 -11.41 10.85
C SER A 145 7.79 -10.85 11.21
N LYS A 146 8.27 -11.17 12.42
CA LYS A 146 9.69 -11.03 12.72
C LYS A 146 10.49 -11.81 11.67
#